data_AF-A0A0W8G0D6-F1
#
_entry.id   AF-A0A0W8G0D6-F1
#
_cell.length_a   1.000
_cell.length_b   1.000
_cell.length_c   1.000
_cell.angle_alpha   90.00
_cell.angle_beta   90.00
_cell.angle_gamma   90.00
#
_symmetry.space_group_name_H-M   'P 1'
#
loop_
_entity.id
_entity.type
_entity.pdbx_description
1 polymer ?
#
loop_
_entity_poly.entity_id
_entity_poly.type
_entity_poly.pdbx_seq_one_letter_code
_entity_poly.pdbx_strand_id
1 'polypeptide(L)'
;MINKNYSKKLRELKREITVVFENYPVHKLFKDMIQNNDQIVLVIDEYGVMEGIVTMEDIVETLLGLEIMDETDSYKDMREVAKKIWTEKRTQK
;
A
#
# COMPACT_ATOMS: atom_id res chain seq x y z
N MET A 1 -3.06 -4.71 20.10
CA MET A 1 -3.57 -3.78 21.14
C MET A 1 -3.20 -2.34 20.76
N ILE A 2 -4.17 -1.48 20.47
CA ILE A 2 -3.91 -0.04 20.25
C ILE A 2 -3.73 0.60 21.63
N ASN A 3 -2.55 1.17 21.87
CA ASN A 3 -2.23 1.84 23.13
C ASN A 3 -2.99 3.17 23.18
N LYS A 4 -4.10 3.23 23.95
CA LYS A 4 -5.01 4.37 24.03
C LYS A 4 -4.41 5.53 24.83
N ASN A 5 -3.39 6.15 24.26
CA ASN A 5 -2.72 7.30 24.85
C ASN A 5 -3.18 8.58 24.15
N TYR A 6 -4.35 9.07 24.55
CA TYR A 6 -5.03 10.22 23.93
C TYR A 6 -4.29 11.56 24.09
N SER A 7 -3.17 11.60 24.82
CA SER A 7 -2.33 12.78 25.03
C SER A 7 -1.27 12.97 23.95
N LYS A 8 -0.99 11.95 23.13
CA LYS A 8 0.03 12.03 22.07
C LYS A 8 -0.46 12.90 20.92
N LYS A 9 0.38 13.84 20.48
CA LYS A 9 0.14 14.62 19.27
C LYS A 9 0.33 13.74 18.04
N LEU A 10 -0.38 14.04 16.94
CA LEU A 10 -0.23 13.32 15.66
C LEU A 10 1.22 13.27 15.17
N ARG A 11 2.00 14.34 15.40
CA ARG A 11 3.43 14.40 15.05
C ARG A 11 4.25 13.30 15.72
N GLU A 12 3.86 12.83 16.89
CA GLU A 12 4.53 11.76 17.64
C GLU A 12 4.16 10.37 17.12
N LEU A 13 3.12 10.26 16.30
CA LEU A 13 2.70 9.03 15.63
C LEU A 13 3.19 8.95 14.18
N LYS A 14 3.62 10.07 13.61
CA LYS A 14 4.18 10.14 12.25
C LYS A 14 5.41 9.24 12.17
N ARG A 15 5.43 8.39 11.13
CA ARG A 15 6.59 7.62 10.70
C ARG A 15 7.11 8.20 9.39
N GLU A 16 8.41 8.09 9.17
CA GLU A 16 8.96 8.34 7.84
C GLU A 16 8.48 7.25 6.88
N ILE A 17 8.32 7.62 5.61
CA ILE A 17 7.87 6.71 4.56
C ILE A 17 8.90 6.75 3.44
N THR A 18 9.32 5.57 3.00
CA THR A 18 10.22 5.41 1.86
C THR A 18 9.49 5.83 0.59
N VAL A 19 10.14 6.64 -0.25
CA VAL A 19 9.59 7.18 -1.49
C VAL A 19 10.35 6.59 -2.68
N VAL A 20 9.63 6.12 -3.68
CA VAL A 20 10.20 5.52 -4.89
C VAL A 20 9.53 6.07 -6.14
N PHE A 21 10.25 6.08 -7.25
CA PHE A 21 9.69 6.46 -8.54
C PHE A 21 8.84 5.33 -9.14
N GLU A 22 7.83 5.67 -9.93
CA GLU A 22 6.95 4.69 -10.60
C GLU A 22 7.69 3.70 -11.51
N ASN A 23 8.85 4.10 -12.05
CA ASN A 23 9.68 3.26 -12.91
C ASN A 23 10.69 2.38 -12.14
N TYR A 24 10.62 2.37 -10.80
CA TYR A 24 11.55 1.60 -9.97
C TYR A 24 11.30 0.09 -10.12
N PRO A 25 12.32 -0.72 -10.46
CA PRO A 25 12.11 -2.15 -10.72
C PRO A 25 11.60 -2.91 -9.47
N VAL A 26 10.49 -3.63 -9.62
CA VAL A 26 9.80 -4.35 -8.53
C VAL A 26 10.73 -5.30 -7.75
N HIS A 27 11.63 -6.03 -8.41
CA HIS A 27 12.56 -6.93 -7.74
C HIS A 27 13.59 -6.20 -6.86
N LYS A 28 13.96 -4.96 -7.21
CA LYS A 28 14.81 -4.11 -6.37
C LYS A 28 14.00 -3.56 -5.22
N LEU A 29 12.79 -3.07 -5.49
CA LEU A 29 11.87 -2.60 -4.47
C LEU A 29 11.64 -3.65 -3.38
N PHE A 30 11.39 -4.90 -3.77
CA PHE A 30 11.23 -6.02 -2.86
C PHE A 30 12.43 -6.19 -1.92
N LYS A 31 13.64 -6.18 -2.49
CA LYS A 31 14.88 -6.32 -1.72
C LYS A 31 15.07 -5.16 -0.75
N ASP A 32 14.81 -3.93 -1.20
CA ASP A 32 14.95 -2.73 -0.39
C ASP A 32 13.93 -2.70 0.75
N MET A 33 12.68 -3.08 0.49
CA MET A 33 11.63 -3.17 1.51
C MET A 33 11.95 -4.23 2.56
N ILE A 34 12.52 -5.38 2.18
CA ILE A 34 13.01 -6.39 3.14
C ILE A 34 14.15 -5.82 3.98
N GLN A 35 15.13 -5.17 3.35
CA GLN A 35 16.30 -4.65 4.04
C GLN A 35 15.95 -3.54 5.03
N ASN A 36 15.00 -2.68 4.68
CA ASN A 36 14.55 -1.55 5.50
C ASN A 36 13.42 -1.92 6.47
N ASN A 37 12.88 -3.13 6.36
CA ASN A 37 11.69 -3.59 7.09
C ASN A 37 10.46 -2.68 6.83
N ASP A 38 10.36 -2.18 5.60
CA ASP A 38 9.25 -1.34 5.14
C ASP A 38 8.09 -2.23 4.69
N GLN A 39 6.89 -1.97 5.22
CA GLN A 39 5.67 -2.67 4.80
C GLN A 39 4.90 -1.89 3.73
N ILE A 40 5.09 -0.57 3.67
CA ILE A 40 4.40 0.36 2.76
C ILE A 40 5.40 1.38 2.24
N VAL A 41 5.36 1.64 0.94
CA VAL A 41 6.16 2.69 0.28
C VAL A 41 5.26 3.65 -0.49
N LEU A 42 5.71 4.90 -0.64
CA LEU A 42 5.05 5.92 -1.46
C LEU A 42 5.63 5.91 -2.88
N VAL A 43 4.76 5.89 -3.88
CA VAL A 43 5.14 5.96 -5.29
C VAL A 43 4.88 7.37 -5.82
N ILE A 44 5.88 7.94 -6.48
CA ILE A 44 5.81 9.26 -7.13
C ILE A 44 6.17 9.18 -8.62
N ASP A 45 5.69 10.14 -9.38
CA ASP A 45 6.12 10.38 -10.75
C ASP A 45 7.44 11.18 -10.82
N GLU A 46 7.89 11.45 -12.02
CA GLU A 46 9.08 12.25 -12.33
C GLU A 46 8.99 13.74 -11.94
N TYR A 47 7.78 14.26 -11.72
CA TYR A 47 7.52 15.62 -11.25
C TYR A 47 7.34 15.70 -9.73
N GLY A 48 7.41 14.56 -9.02
CA GLY A 48 7.21 14.45 -7.58
C GLY A 48 5.73 14.43 -7.15
N VAL A 49 4.82 14.24 -8.10
CA VAL A 49 3.38 14.03 -7.84
C VAL A 49 3.19 12.63 -7.28
N MET A 50 2.29 12.51 -6.31
CA MET A 50 1.93 11.23 -5.70
C MET A 50 1.05 10.43 -6.65
N GLU A 51 1.52 9.25 -7.06
CA GLU A 51 0.76 8.28 -7.84
C GLU A 51 -0.01 7.32 -6.91
N GLY A 52 0.61 6.90 -5.80
CA GLY A 52 -0.03 5.98 -4.87
C GLY A 52 0.90 5.39 -3.83
N ILE A 53 0.51 4.24 -3.26
CA ILE A 53 1.32 3.45 -2.35
C ILE A 53 1.39 2.01 -2.84
N VAL A 54 2.42 1.28 -2.42
CA VAL A 54 2.58 -0.16 -2.67
C VAL A 54 2.89 -0.84 -1.33
N THR A 55 2.28 -2.00 -1.09
CA THR A 55 2.58 -2.82 0.10
C THR A 55 3.52 -3.99 -0.23
N MET A 56 4.09 -4.59 0.81
CA MET A 56 4.88 -5.81 0.66
C MET A 56 4.05 -6.95 0.05
N GLU A 57 2.76 -7.06 0.41
CA GLU A 57 1.88 -8.10 -0.15
C GLU A 57 1.73 -7.95 -1.66
N ASP A 58 1.41 -6.75 -2.15
CA ASP A 58 1.27 -6.47 -3.60
C ASP A 58 2.51 -6.90 -4.40
N ILE A 59 3.70 -6.69 -3.84
CA ILE A 59 4.97 -7.07 -4.48
C ILE A 59 5.11 -8.59 -4.55
N VAL A 60 4.82 -9.28 -3.46
CA VAL A 60 4.92 -10.75 -3.42
C VAL A 60 3.88 -11.37 -4.36
N GLU A 61 2.65 -10.88 -4.38
CA GLU A 61 1.60 -11.30 -5.32
C GLU A 61 2.04 -11.12 -6.78
N THR A 62 2.62 -9.96 -7.10
CA THR A 62 3.11 -9.65 -8.44
C THR A 62 4.24 -10.59 -8.86
N LEU A 63 5.16 -10.93 -7.94
CA LEU A 63 6.28 -11.83 -8.23
C LEU A 63 5.86 -13.30 -8.32
N LEU A 64 4.88 -13.74 -7.54
CA LEU A 64 4.38 -15.12 -7.56
C LEU A 64 3.30 -15.36 -8.63
N GLY A 65 2.64 -14.31 -9.11
CA GLY A 65 1.51 -14.42 -10.04
C GLY A 65 0.27 -15.06 -9.41
N LEU A 66 0.17 -15.01 -8.08
CA LEU A 66 -0.91 -15.59 -7.28
C LEU A 66 -1.39 -14.52 -6.30
N GLU A 67 -2.70 -14.40 -6.13
CA GLU A 67 -3.28 -13.60 -5.04
C GLU A 67 -2.99 -14.27 -3.70
N ILE A 68 -2.51 -13.49 -2.73
CA ILE A 68 -2.27 -13.96 -1.38
C ILE A 68 -3.43 -13.49 -0.53
N MET A 69 -4.38 -14.39 -0.30
CA MET A 69 -5.51 -14.16 0.60
C MET A 69 -5.06 -14.41 2.04
N ASP A 70 -5.23 -13.42 2.92
CA ASP A 70 -5.11 -13.63 4.36
C ASP A 70 -6.24 -14.56 4.84
N GLU A 71 -6.02 -15.26 5.96
CA GLU A 71 -7.00 -16.18 6.54
C GLU A 71 -8.34 -15.49 6.87
N THR A 72 -8.34 -14.16 6.97
CA THR A 72 -9.51 -13.33 7.29
C THR A 72 -10.20 -12.70 6.07
N ASP A 73 -9.63 -12.84 4.87
CA ASP A 73 -10.15 -12.18 3.67
C ASP A 73 -11.43 -12.86 3.15
N SER A 74 -12.50 -12.07 3.04
CA SER A 74 -13.81 -12.53 2.55
C SER A 74 -13.96 -12.47 1.03
N TYR A 75 -13.05 -11.79 0.33
CA TYR A 75 -13.10 -11.56 -1.11
C TYR A 75 -11.75 -11.88 -1.74
N LYS A 76 -11.79 -12.55 -2.88
CA LYS A 76 -10.61 -13.02 -3.60
C LYS A 76 -9.82 -11.88 -4.27
N ASP A 77 -10.51 -10.90 -4.86
CA ASP A 77 -9.90 -9.71 -5.47
C ASP A 77 -10.51 -8.43 -4.86
N MET A 78 -9.77 -7.79 -3.95
CA MET A 78 -10.18 -6.53 -3.32
C MET A 78 -10.13 -5.33 -4.28
N ARG A 79 -9.38 -5.42 -5.40
CA ARG A 79 -9.34 -4.36 -6.43
C ARG A 79 -10.65 -4.34 -7.22
N GLU A 80 -11.25 -5.50 -7.52
CA GLU A 80 -12.58 -5.56 -8.12
C GLU A 80 -13.65 -4.97 -7.19
N VAL A 81 -13.59 -5.30 -5.90
CA VAL A 81 -14.52 -4.74 -4.90
C VAL A 81 -14.37 -3.23 -4.80
N ALA A 82 -13.13 -2.73 -4.74
CA ALA A 82 -12.86 -1.29 -4.72
C ALA A 82 -13.41 -0.59 -5.97
N LYS A 83 -13.20 -1.15 -7.17
CA LYS A 83 -13.75 -0.61 -8.42
C LYS A 83 -15.28 -0.51 -8.36
N LYS A 84 -15.97 -1.55 -7.90
CA LYS A 84 -17.44 -1.55 -7.74
C LYS A 84 -17.92 -0.44 -6.82
N ILE A 85 -17.33 -0.34 -5.63
CA ILE A 85 -17.65 0.72 -4.65
C ILE A 85 -17.43 2.11 -5.26
N TRP A 86 -16.34 2.30 -5.98
CA TRP A 86 -16.03 3.57 -6.64
C TRP A 86 -17.02 3.89 -7.76
N THR A 87 -17.44 2.92 -8.57
CA THR A 87 -18.45 3.13 -9.61
C THR A 87 -19.82 3.47 -9.04
N GLU A 88 -20.27 2.77 -8.00
CA GLU A 88 -21.56 3.01 -7.34
C GLU A 88 -21.65 4.42 -6.74
N LYS A 89 -20.56 4.86 -6.08
CA LYS A 89 -20.44 6.22 -5.53
C LYS A 89 -20.48 7.31 -6.61
N ARG A 90 -20.04 7.02 -7.84
CA ARG A 90 -20.10 7.97 -8.96
C ARG A 90 -21.48 8.03 -9.60
N THR A 91 -22.23 6.94 -9.61
CA THR A 91 -23.58 6.87 -10.20
C THR A 91 -24.71 7.42 -9.31
N GLN A 92 -24.48 7.58 -8.00
CA GLN A 92 -25.43 8.20 -7.07
C GLN A 92 -25.33 9.74 -6.98
N LYS A 93 -24.57 10.37 -7.87
CA LYS A 93 -24.34 11.81 -7.90
C LYS A 93 -24.81 12.37 -9.24
#